data_AF-A0A359KLY3-F1
#
_entry.id   AF-A0A359KLY3-F1
#
_cell.length_a   1.000
_cell.length_b   1.000
_cell.length_c   1.000
_cell.angle_alpha   90.00
_cell.angle_beta   90.00
_cell.angle_gamma   90.00
#
_symmetry.space_group_name_H-M   'P 1'
#
loop_
_entity.id
_entity.type
_entity.pdbx_description
1 polymer ?
#
loop_
_entity_poly.entity_id
_entity_poly.type
_entity_poly.pdbx_seq_one_letter_code
_entity_poly.pdbx_strand_id
1 'polypeptide(L)'
;MFEQLADEKIREAIERGDFDNLQSAGKRLSSMDDDYAGDDWMGIHILHNAGFLPEWLELRKQIYYERPAVLAALREWEDQIRRTGSPTHALCVRAGENYRKRAAEINARIDLHNIRCPGIMFELARFREDVTPNRLG
;
A
#
# COMPACT_ATOMS: atom_id res chain seq x y z
N MET A 1 -26.55 4.59 23.39
CA MET A 1 -25.98 5.87 23.84
C MET A 1 -25.33 6.63 22.68
N PHE A 2 -24.48 6.00 21.86
CA PHE A 2 -23.91 6.65 20.66
C PHE A 2 -24.94 6.98 19.57
N GLU A 3 -25.96 6.14 19.37
CA GLU A 3 -27.03 6.37 18.38
C GLU A 3 -27.79 7.68 18.64
N GLN A 4 -28.21 7.92 19.88
CA GLN A 4 -28.95 9.15 20.24
C GLN A 4 -28.10 10.41 20.05
N LEU A 5 -26.80 10.34 20.31
CA LEU A 5 -25.88 11.45 20.09
C LEU A 5 -25.64 11.70 18.59
N ALA A 6 -25.55 10.63 17.80
CA ALA A 6 -25.42 10.72 16.35
C ALA A 6 -26.68 11.33 15.71
N ASP A 7 -27.86 10.88 16.11
CA ASP A 7 -29.15 11.40 15.62
C ASP A 7 -29.34 12.89 15.95
N GLU A 8 -28.98 13.31 17.16
CA GLU A 8 -29.00 14.72 17.56
C GLU A 8 -28.09 15.56 16.67
N LYS A 9 -26.86 15.07 16.38
CA LYS A 9 -25.90 15.75 15.51
C LYS A 9 -26.35 15.84 14.06
N ILE A 10 -26.97 14.78 13.54
CA ILE A 10 -27.53 14.77 12.18
C ILE A 10 -28.66 15.80 12.08
N ARG A 11 -29.56 15.86 13.07
CA ARG A 11 -30.66 16.84 13.11
C ARG A 11 -30.14 18.28 13.15
N GLU A 12 -29.16 18.57 14.01
CA GLU A 12 -28.51 19.87 14.08
C GLU A 12 -27.88 20.29 12.74
N ALA A 13 -27.26 19.36 12.02
CA ALA A 13 -26.63 19.62 10.72
C ALA A 13 -27.68 19.86 9.60
N ILE A 14 -28.80 19.12 9.62
CA ILE A 14 -29.94 19.36 8.74
C ILE A 14 -30.52 20.76 8.97
N GLU A 15 -30.73 21.16 10.23
CA GLU A 15 -31.26 22.48 10.59
C GLU A 15 -30.35 23.63 10.15
N ARG A 16 -29.03 23.41 10.11
CA ARG A 16 -28.04 24.38 9.62
C ARG A 16 -27.95 24.45 8.10
N GLY A 17 -28.60 23.53 7.38
CA GLY A 17 -28.46 23.42 5.93
C GLY A 17 -27.10 22.87 5.49
N ASP A 18 -26.37 22.16 6.36
CA ASP A 18 -25.05 21.60 6.03
C ASP A 18 -25.11 20.56 4.88
N PHE A 19 -26.32 20.05 4.59
CA PHE A 19 -26.60 19.14 3.47
C PHE A 19 -27.14 19.86 2.21
N ASP A 20 -27.34 21.18 2.26
CA ASP A 20 -27.80 21.95 1.12
C ASP A 20 -26.66 22.24 0.14
N ASN A 21 -26.93 22.10 -1.16
CA ASN A 21 -26.00 22.44 -2.24
C ASN A 21 -24.64 21.71 -2.21
N LEU A 22 -24.61 20.47 -1.70
CA LEU A 22 -23.43 19.60 -1.79
C LEU A 22 -22.95 19.50 -3.24
N GLN A 23 -21.63 19.40 -3.46
CA GLN A 23 -21.02 19.37 -4.80
C GLN A 23 -21.58 18.26 -5.73
N SER A 24 -22.08 17.18 -5.12
CA SER A 24 -22.70 16.02 -5.76
C SER A 24 -24.24 15.99 -5.65
N ALA A 25 -24.89 17.03 -5.11
CA ALA A 25 -26.34 17.09 -4.96
C ALA A 25 -27.03 16.87 -6.32
N GLY A 26 -27.94 15.90 -6.37
CA GLY A 26 -28.68 15.52 -7.59
C GLY A 26 -27.87 14.74 -8.64
N LYS A 27 -26.57 14.50 -8.41
CA LYS A 27 -25.75 13.63 -9.26
C LYS A 27 -25.75 12.22 -8.69
N ARG A 28 -25.70 11.20 -9.57
CA ARG A 28 -25.46 9.83 -9.13
C ARG A 28 -24.15 9.81 -8.35
N LEU A 29 -24.18 9.27 -7.12
CA LEU A 29 -22.97 9.03 -6.34
C LEU A 29 -21.98 8.28 -7.23
N SER A 30 -20.74 8.77 -7.32
CA SER A 30 -19.71 8.02 -8.03
C SER A 30 -19.62 6.65 -7.38
N SER A 31 -19.65 5.62 -8.22
CA SER A 31 -19.18 4.28 -7.85
C SER A 31 -17.68 4.42 -7.57
N MET A 32 -17.33 4.97 -6.41
CA MET A 32 -15.97 4.87 -5.91
C MET A 32 -15.68 3.39 -5.70
N ASP A 33 -14.41 3.00 -5.81
CA ASP A 33 -13.91 1.67 -5.44
C ASP A 33 -14.12 1.33 -3.93
N ASP A 34 -14.96 2.08 -3.22
CA ASP A 34 -15.32 1.88 -1.83
C ASP A 34 -16.29 0.69 -1.66
N ASP A 35 -16.85 0.13 -2.73
CA ASP A 35 -17.64 -1.11 -2.66
C ASP A 35 -16.87 -2.28 -2.01
N TYR A 36 -15.53 -2.23 -2.05
CA TYR A 36 -14.66 -3.22 -1.42
C TYR A 36 -14.33 -2.92 0.05
N ALA A 37 -14.62 -1.71 0.54
CA ALA A 37 -14.28 -1.26 1.90
C ALA A 37 -15.08 -1.98 2.99
N GLY A 38 -16.20 -2.63 2.65
CA GLY A 38 -17.05 -3.32 3.60
C GLY A 38 -17.45 -2.41 4.76
N ASP A 39 -17.20 -2.86 6.00
CA ASP A 39 -17.53 -2.12 7.21
C ASP A 39 -16.72 -0.82 7.38
N ASP A 40 -15.54 -0.71 6.75
CA ASP A 40 -14.65 0.47 6.83
C ASP A 40 -15.02 1.58 5.83
N TRP A 41 -16.06 1.36 5.01
CA TRP A 41 -16.52 2.29 3.97
C TRP A 41 -16.64 3.73 4.47
N MET A 42 -17.30 3.93 5.61
CA MET A 42 -17.56 5.27 6.13
C MET A 42 -16.26 6.01 6.49
N GLY A 43 -15.28 5.32 7.07
CA GLY A 43 -14.00 5.90 7.45
C GLY A 43 -13.17 6.28 6.21
N ILE A 44 -13.12 5.39 5.22
CA ILE A 44 -12.44 5.63 3.94
C ILE A 44 -13.09 6.81 3.20
N HIS A 45 -14.42 6.86 3.17
CA HIS A 45 -15.16 7.91 2.49
C HIS A 45 -14.96 9.28 3.14
N ILE A 46 -14.90 9.36 4.48
CA ILE A 46 -14.58 10.60 5.22
C ILE A 46 -13.16 11.08 4.88
N LEU A 47 -12.16 10.19 4.92
CA LEU A 47 -10.77 10.55 4.59
C LEU A 47 -10.66 11.09 3.16
N HIS A 48 -11.27 10.38 2.21
CA HIS A 48 -11.30 10.78 0.81
C HIS A 48 -11.93 12.17 0.63
N ASN A 49 -13.11 12.40 1.23
CA ASN A 49 -13.80 13.70 1.13
C ASN A 49 -13.02 14.84 1.80
N ALA A 50 -12.16 14.53 2.78
CA ALA A 50 -11.24 15.48 3.40
C ALA A 50 -9.93 15.66 2.60
N GLY A 51 -9.76 14.98 1.46
CA GLY A 51 -8.56 15.06 0.60
C GLY A 51 -7.38 14.23 1.09
N PHE A 52 -7.59 13.30 2.02
CA PHE A 52 -6.58 12.36 2.51
C PHE A 52 -6.77 10.99 1.88
N LEU A 53 -5.70 10.21 1.71
CA LEU A 53 -5.83 8.83 1.31
C LEU A 53 -5.95 7.93 2.57
N PRO A 54 -6.68 6.81 2.46
CA PRO A 54 -6.66 5.74 3.45
C PRO A 54 -5.27 5.16 3.69
N GLU A 55 -4.98 4.75 4.92
CA GLU A 55 -3.65 4.27 5.34
C GLU A 55 -3.04 3.20 4.40
N TRP A 56 -3.85 2.27 3.88
CA TRP A 56 -3.38 1.26 2.94
C TRP A 56 -2.94 1.86 1.59
N LEU A 57 -3.55 2.95 1.13
CA LEU A 57 -3.12 3.68 -0.07
C LEU A 57 -1.83 4.47 0.17
N GLU A 58 -1.62 5.03 1.36
CA GLU A 58 -0.35 5.62 1.77
C GLU A 58 0.76 4.59 1.74
N LEU A 59 0.52 3.42 2.34
CA LEU A 59 1.46 2.30 2.32
C LEU A 59 1.74 1.86 0.87
N ARG A 60 0.71 1.73 0.04
CA ARG A 60 0.86 1.37 -1.39
C ARG A 60 1.73 2.38 -2.13
N LYS A 61 1.54 3.67 -1.88
CA LYS A 61 2.33 4.77 -2.45
C LYS A 61 3.79 4.70 -1.99
N GLN A 62 4.04 4.50 -0.70
CA GLN A 62 5.40 4.33 -0.16
C GLN A 62 6.11 3.13 -0.79
N ILE A 63 5.44 1.97 -0.81
CA ILE A 63 5.96 0.74 -1.43
C ILE A 63 6.30 0.99 -2.90
N TYR A 64 5.43 1.67 -3.65
CA TYR A 64 5.67 1.99 -5.07
C TYR A 64 6.99 2.76 -5.27
N TYR A 65 7.29 3.76 -4.43
CA TYR A 65 8.53 4.53 -4.51
C TYR A 65 9.78 3.77 -4.06
N GLU A 66 9.64 2.79 -3.18
CA GLU A 66 10.78 2.01 -2.65
C GLU A 66 11.15 0.80 -3.51
N ARG A 67 10.19 0.20 -4.24
CA ARG A 67 10.40 -0.97 -5.12
C ARG A 67 11.61 -0.82 -6.06
N PRO A 68 11.84 0.33 -6.73
CA PRO A 68 12.99 0.50 -7.61
C PRO A 68 14.33 0.26 -6.93
N ALA A 69 14.48 0.63 -5.64
CA ALA A 69 15.73 0.44 -4.91
C ALA A 69 16.03 -1.04 -4.63
N VAL A 70 15.00 -1.86 -4.40
CA VAL A 70 15.14 -3.32 -4.23
C VAL A 70 15.53 -3.98 -5.56
N LEU A 71 14.89 -3.56 -6.66
CA LEU A 71 15.23 -4.03 -8.01
C LEU A 71 16.65 -3.63 -8.43
N ALA A 72 17.10 -2.42 -8.07
CA ALA A 72 18.46 -1.97 -8.32
C ALA A 72 19.48 -2.83 -7.54
N ALA A 73 19.20 -3.16 -6.28
CA ALA A 73 20.06 -4.04 -5.48
C ALA A 73 20.14 -5.46 -6.06
N LEU A 74 19.03 -5.99 -6.61
CA LEU A 74 19.03 -7.27 -7.30
C LEU A 74 19.93 -7.24 -8.55
N ARG A 75 19.78 -6.22 -9.40
CA ARG A 75 20.61 -6.04 -10.60
C ARG A 75 22.09 -5.88 -10.25
N GLU A 76 22.39 -5.12 -9.20
CA GLU A 76 23.76 -4.97 -8.72
C GLU A 76 24.34 -6.33 -8.31
N TRP A 77 23.58 -7.14 -7.59
CA TRP A 77 24.02 -8.48 -7.19
C TRP A 77 24.31 -9.38 -8.39
N GLU A 78 23.41 -9.43 -9.37
CA GLU A 78 23.60 -10.17 -10.62
C GLU A 78 24.85 -9.71 -11.38
N ASP A 79 25.04 -8.40 -11.49
CA ASP A 79 26.20 -7.82 -12.16
C ASP A 79 27.52 -8.12 -11.42
N GLN A 80 27.53 -8.14 -10.09
CA GLN A 80 28.74 -8.51 -9.32
C GLN A 80 29.11 -9.97 -9.56
N ILE A 81 28.12 -10.87 -9.62
CA ILE A 81 28.36 -12.28 -9.94
C ILE A 81 28.90 -12.42 -11.35
N ARG A 82 28.33 -11.68 -12.32
CA ARG A 82 28.82 -11.68 -13.70
C ARG A 82 30.26 -11.18 -13.81
N ARG A 83 30.64 -10.13 -13.08
CA ARG A 83 31.99 -9.54 -13.12
C ARG A 83 33.06 -10.42 -12.47
N THR A 84 32.71 -11.05 -11.35
CA THR A 84 33.66 -11.86 -10.57
C THR A 84 33.72 -13.31 -11.03
N GLY A 85 32.69 -13.79 -11.73
CA GLY A 85 32.53 -15.19 -12.12
C GLY A 85 32.28 -16.13 -10.96
N SER A 86 32.06 -15.62 -9.73
CA SER A 86 31.89 -16.44 -8.54
C SER A 86 30.82 -15.87 -7.59
N PRO A 87 29.74 -16.62 -7.31
CA PRO A 87 28.73 -16.23 -6.32
C PRO A 87 29.26 -16.15 -4.88
N THR A 88 30.36 -16.85 -4.57
CA THR A 88 30.96 -16.88 -3.23
C THR A 88 32.01 -15.80 -3.04
N HIS A 89 32.32 -15.01 -4.07
CA HIS A 89 33.21 -13.86 -3.95
C HIS A 89 32.63 -12.87 -2.92
N ALA A 90 33.49 -12.30 -2.05
CA ALA A 90 33.05 -11.45 -0.94
C ALA A 90 32.15 -10.28 -1.38
N LEU A 91 32.42 -9.68 -2.54
CA LEU A 91 31.57 -8.63 -3.12
C LEU A 91 30.17 -9.14 -3.52
N CYS A 92 30.07 -10.36 -4.05
CA CYS A 92 28.80 -10.98 -4.42
C CYS A 92 27.98 -11.32 -3.18
N VAL A 93 28.64 -11.84 -2.14
CA VAL A 93 28.00 -12.14 -0.86
C VAL A 93 27.40 -10.86 -0.28
N ARG A 94 28.20 -9.77 -0.21
CA ARG A 94 27.77 -8.48 0.31
C ARG A 94 26.63 -7.85 -0.51
N ALA A 95 26.69 -7.94 -1.84
CA ALA A 95 25.61 -7.45 -2.70
C ALA A 95 24.30 -8.24 -2.49
N GLY A 96 24.40 -9.56 -2.32
CA GLY A 96 23.24 -10.40 -1.98
C GLY A 96 22.66 -10.12 -0.61
N GLU A 97 23.49 -9.83 0.40
CA GLU A 97 23.03 -9.38 1.71
C GLU A 97 22.28 -8.04 1.64
N ASN A 98 22.78 -7.08 0.85
CA ASN A 98 22.11 -5.80 0.62
C ASN A 98 20.74 -6.00 -0.05
N TYR A 99 20.64 -6.88 -1.06
CA TYR A 99 19.36 -7.24 -1.66
C TYR A 99 18.39 -7.84 -0.62
N ARG A 100 18.83 -8.87 0.11
CA ARG A 100 17.98 -9.55 1.11
C ARG A 100 17.49 -8.61 2.18
N LYS A 101 18.36 -7.73 2.70
CA LYS A 101 17.97 -6.71 3.67
C LYS A 101 16.87 -5.80 3.13
N ARG A 102 17.03 -5.27 1.92
CA ARG A 102 16.05 -4.38 1.28
C ARG A 102 14.74 -5.10 0.96
N ALA A 103 14.82 -6.36 0.51
CA ALA A 103 13.66 -7.20 0.25
C ALA A 103 12.87 -7.47 1.55
N ALA A 104 13.54 -7.78 2.66
CA ALA A 104 12.90 -7.97 3.96
C ALA A 104 12.20 -6.70 4.45
N GLU A 105 12.87 -5.55 4.36
CA GLU A 105 12.32 -4.26 4.77
C GLU A 105 11.04 -3.90 3.99
N ILE A 106 11.05 -4.05 2.65
CA ILE A 106 9.86 -3.76 1.85
C ILE A 106 8.77 -4.82 2.02
N ASN A 107 9.15 -6.09 2.22
CA ASN A 107 8.18 -7.17 2.47
C ASN A 107 7.40 -6.92 3.75
N ALA A 108 8.03 -6.41 4.81
CA ALA A 108 7.33 -6.03 6.03
C ALA A 108 6.24 -4.96 5.77
N ARG A 109 6.53 -3.98 4.90
CA ARG A 109 5.51 -2.98 4.50
C ARG A 109 4.42 -3.57 3.61
N ILE A 110 4.79 -4.48 2.70
CA ILE A 110 3.85 -5.21 1.85
C ILE A 110 2.90 -6.06 2.71
N ASP A 111 3.42 -6.76 3.70
CA ASP A 111 2.62 -7.56 4.63
C ASP A 111 1.64 -6.66 5.39
N LEU A 112 2.11 -5.51 5.90
CA LEU A 112 1.25 -4.53 6.58
C LEU A 112 0.18 -3.96 5.66
N HIS A 113 0.54 -3.63 4.42
CA HIS A 113 -0.40 -3.19 3.39
C HIS A 113 -1.47 -4.27 3.15
N ASN A 114 -1.06 -5.52 2.93
CA ASN A 114 -1.95 -6.61 2.56
C ASN A 114 -2.94 -6.95 3.70
N ILE A 115 -2.51 -6.85 4.96
CA ILE A 115 -3.38 -7.00 6.13
C ILE A 115 -4.46 -5.89 6.18
N ARG A 116 -4.13 -4.69 5.73
CA ARG A 116 -4.97 -3.49 5.87
C ARG A 116 -5.79 -3.14 4.63
N CYS A 117 -5.46 -3.72 3.49
CA CYS A 117 -6.19 -3.45 2.27
C CYS A 117 -7.56 -4.14 2.29
N PRO A 118 -8.58 -3.60 1.62
CA PRO A 118 -9.95 -4.10 1.74
C PRO A 118 -10.20 -5.49 1.12
N GLY A 119 -9.20 -6.08 0.45
CA GLY A 119 -9.32 -7.44 -0.07
C GLY A 119 -8.17 -7.87 -0.95
N ILE A 120 -8.15 -9.17 -1.29
CA ILE A 120 -7.06 -9.86 -2.02
C ILE A 120 -6.73 -9.17 -3.35
N MET A 121 -7.71 -8.57 -4.03
CA MET A 121 -7.48 -7.82 -5.29
C MET A 121 -6.46 -6.68 -5.13
N PHE A 122 -6.38 -6.09 -3.93
CA PHE A 122 -5.46 -4.99 -3.65
C PHE A 122 -4.10 -5.45 -3.15
N GLU A 123 -3.92 -6.74 -2.80
CA GLU A 123 -2.66 -7.25 -2.29
C GLU A 123 -1.49 -7.01 -3.24
N LEU A 124 -0.33 -6.76 -2.64
CA LEU A 124 0.92 -6.57 -3.35
C LEU A 124 1.78 -7.82 -3.21
N ALA A 125 2.43 -8.21 -4.31
CA ALA A 125 3.37 -9.31 -4.32
C ALA A 125 4.67 -8.95 -3.59
N ARG A 126 5.07 -9.86 -2.69
CA ARG A 126 6.37 -9.85 -1.98
C ARG A 126 7.54 -10.04 -2.95
N PHE A 127 8.70 -9.53 -2.56
CA PHE A 127 9.97 -9.92 -3.16
C PHE A 127 10.45 -11.24 -2.58
N ARG A 128 11.09 -12.06 -3.42
CA ARG A 128 11.68 -13.32 -2.97
C ARG A 128 12.95 -13.07 -2.18
N GLU A 129 13.00 -13.53 -0.94
CA GLU A 129 14.19 -13.38 -0.08
C GLU A 129 15.15 -14.58 -0.22
N ASP A 130 14.65 -15.68 -0.78
CA ASP A 130 15.34 -16.95 -1.02
C ASP A 130 16.04 -17.02 -2.39
N VAL A 131 16.12 -15.91 -3.12
CA VAL A 131 16.73 -15.88 -4.46
C VAL A 131 18.19 -16.34 -4.36
N THR A 132 18.54 -17.35 -5.16
CA THR A 132 19.92 -17.72 -5.45
C THR A 132 20.19 -17.40 -6.93
N PRO A 133 21.13 -16.49 -7.27
CA PRO A 133 21.39 -16.08 -8.65
C PRO A 133 21.93 -17.17 -9.59
N ASN A 134 22.06 -18.41 -9.09
CA ASN A 134 22.61 -19.56 -9.81
C ASN A 134 21.54 -20.48 -10.45
N ARG A 135 20.27 -20.05 -10.52
CA ARG A 135 19.21 -20.78 -11.28
C ARG A 135 18.66 -19.99 -12.47
N LEU A 136 19.54 -19.23 -13.13
CA LEU A 136 19.33 -18.81 -14.52
C LEU A 136 20.15 -19.77 -15.40
N GLY A 137 19.68 -21.01 -15.48
CA GLY A 137 20.13 -22.02 -16.44
C GLY A 137 18.97 -22.37 -17.34
#